data_AF-A0A8S3TH36-F1
#
_entry.id   AF-A0A8S3TH36-F1
#
_cell.length_a   1.000
_cell.length_b   1.000
_cell.length_c   1.000
_cell.angle_alpha   90.00
_cell.angle_beta   90.00
_cell.angle_gamma   90.00
#
_symmetry.space_group_name_H-M   'P 1'
#
loop_
_entity.id
_entity.type
_entity.pdbx_description
1 polymer ?
#
loop_
_entity_poly.entity_id
_entity_poly.type
_entity_poly.pdbx_seq_one_letter_code
_entity_poly.pdbx_strand_id
1 'polypeptide(L)'
;MSTKDYHNLPKFMQEISSQCRDHKKKYELYCSFHACPCCVTCITDKHKNVKKMKPLSDILKQVKSSASVQLFEKDLNDNKKYLDDLDSKQSKLKSKMDTLQQQLKTQANQMSQLQSEFSKMTIYATELQMYVGLREIEKTTSEAAKYLEDLKVEANWMKLT
;
A
#
# COMPACT_ATOMS: atom_id res chain seq x y z
N MET A 1 13.06 -1.77 -18.34
CA MET A 1 14.21 -0.88 -18.11
C MET A 1 14.51 -0.18 -19.40
N SER A 2 14.03 1.07 -19.49
CA SER A 2 14.36 1.99 -20.56
C SER A 2 15.83 2.39 -20.40
N THR A 3 16.50 2.76 -21.48
CA THR A 3 17.90 3.23 -21.52
C THR A 3 18.20 4.44 -20.62
N LYS A 4 17.17 5.01 -19.96
CA LYS A 4 17.24 6.19 -19.11
C LYS A 4 17.87 5.94 -17.72
N ASP A 5 17.97 4.71 -17.26
CA ASP A 5 18.50 4.40 -15.91
C ASP A 5 20.05 4.44 -15.83
N TYR A 6 20.75 4.52 -16.97
CA TYR A 6 22.21 4.68 -17.01
C TYR A 6 22.69 6.10 -16.64
N HIS A 7 21.79 7.08 -16.59
CA HIS A 7 22.15 8.48 -16.38
C HIS A 7 22.52 8.85 -14.94
N ASN A 8 22.28 7.97 -13.96
CA ASN A 8 22.60 8.21 -12.54
C ASN A 8 23.83 7.43 -12.02
N LEU A 9 24.56 6.75 -12.89
CA LEU A 9 25.87 6.23 -12.51
C LEU A 9 26.81 7.43 -12.23
N PRO A 10 27.64 7.39 -11.17
CA PRO A 10 28.66 8.40 -10.95
C PRO A 10 29.48 8.63 -12.24
N LYS A 11 29.82 9.88 -12.58
CA LYS A 11 30.54 10.21 -13.84
C LYS A 11 31.79 9.34 -14.07
N PHE A 12 32.49 8.93 -12.99
CA PHE A 12 33.65 8.04 -13.09
C PHE A 12 33.32 6.62 -13.59
N MET A 13 32.09 6.15 -13.38
CA MET A 13 31.56 4.90 -13.93
C MET A 13 30.98 5.07 -15.34
N GLN A 14 30.54 6.29 -15.68
CA GLN A 14 30.03 6.61 -17.02
C GLN A 14 31.14 6.76 -18.07
N GLU A 15 32.38 7.02 -17.64
CA GLU A 15 33.54 7.15 -18.53
C GLU A 15 34.57 6.04 -18.29
N ILE A 16 34.25 4.80 -18.69
CA ILE A 16 35.32 3.89 -19.09
C ILE A 16 35.90 4.48 -20.38
N SER A 17 36.94 5.30 -20.25
CA SER A 17 37.58 5.93 -21.39
C SER A 17 37.97 4.86 -22.41
N SER A 18 37.42 4.95 -23.63
CA SER A 18 37.77 4.06 -24.74
C SER A 18 39.17 4.33 -25.29
N GLN A 19 39.85 5.35 -24.75
CA GLN A 19 41.14 5.86 -25.18
C GLN A 19 42.19 5.81 -24.06
N CYS A 20 43.42 5.58 -24.47
CA CYS A 20 44.61 5.67 -23.66
C CYS A 20 44.75 7.07 -23.05
N ARG A 21 44.97 7.13 -21.73
CA ARG A 21 45.13 8.41 -21.02
C ARG A 21 46.32 9.21 -21.51
N ASP A 22 47.43 8.54 -21.82
CA ASP A 22 48.71 9.15 -22.18
C ASP A 22 48.77 9.54 -23.66
N HIS A 23 48.26 8.68 -24.54
CA HIS A 23 48.43 8.85 -26.00
C HIS A 23 47.14 9.26 -26.72
N LYS A 24 46.00 9.33 -26.02
CA LYS A 24 44.66 9.63 -26.57
C LYS A 24 44.24 8.75 -27.76
N LYS A 25 44.86 7.57 -27.90
CA LYS A 25 44.54 6.55 -28.91
C LYS A 25 43.66 5.45 -28.33
N LYS A 26 42.84 4.81 -29.14
CA LYS A 26 41.97 3.71 -28.70
C LYS A 26 42.77 2.57 -28.07
N TYR A 27 42.20 1.93 -27.06
CA TYR A 27 42.72 0.65 -26.56
C TYR A 27 42.34 -0.47 -27.53
N GLU A 28 43.34 -1.19 -28.01
CA GLU A 28 43.16 -2.29 -28.99
C GLU A 28 43.74 -3.61 -28.47
N LEU A 29 44.68 -3.53 -27.53
CA LEU A 29 45.44 -4.66 -27.02
C LEU A 29 45.32 -4.73 -25.50
N TYR A 30 45.54 -5.91 -24.95
CA TYR A 30 45.55 -6.18 -23.53
C TYR A 30 46.88 -6.84 -23.14
N CYS A 31 47.58 -6.22 -22.21
CA CYS A 31 48.80 -6.73 -21.64
C CYS A 31 48.47 -7.73 -20.52
N SER A 32 48.69 -9.03 -20.76
CA SER A 32 48.36 -10.05 -19.75
C SER A 32 49.29 -10.00 -18.53
N PHE A 33 50.50 -9.46 -18.67
CA PHE A 33 51.46 -9.35 -17.57
C PHE A 33 51.09 -8.24 -16.58
N HIS A 34 50.68 -7.07 -17.08
CA HIS A 34 50.29 -5.92 -16.26
C HIS A 34 48.77 -5.84 -16.04
N ALA A 35 48.02 -6.80 -16.57
CA ALA A 35 46.56 -6.84 -16.54
C ALA A 35 45.86 -5.54 -16.99
N CYS A 36 46.38 -4.88 -18.02
CA CYS A 36 45.92 -3.55 -18.45
C CYS A 36 45.60 -3.45 -19.95
N PRO A 37 44.63 -2.60 -20.35
CA PRO A 37 44.40 -2.27 -21.75
C PRO A 37 45.48 -1.31 -22.26
N CYS A 38 45.96 -1.52 -23.49
CA CYS A 38 47.02 -0.77 -24.14
C CYS A 38 46.58 -0.26 -25.52
N CYS A 39 46.97 0.97 -25.86
CA CYS A 39 47.01 1.40 -27.25
C CYS A 39 48.34 0.95 -27.88
N VAL A 40 48.43 1.02 -29.21
CA VAL A 40 49.63 0.63 -29.96
C VAL A 40 50.91 1.36 -29.49
N THR A 41 50.81 2.63 -29.08
CA THR A 41 51.96 3.43 -28.61
C THR A 41 52.41 3.03 -27.20
N CYS A 42 51.50 2.60 -26.32
CA CYS A 42 51.90 2.08 -25.00
C CYS A 42 52.84 0.87 -25.13
N ILE A 43 52.69 0.07 -26.19
CA ILE A 43 53.49 -1.14 -26.40
C ILE A 43 54.93 -0.78 -26.67
N THR A 44 55.14 0.19 -27.56
CA THR A 44 56.47 0.67 -27.90
C THR A 44 57.10 1.48 -26.80
N ASP A 45 56.33 2.10 -25.91
CA ASP A 45 56.90 3.06 -24.94
C ASP A 45 57.10 2.41 -23.57
N LYS A 46 56.06 1.78 -23.04
CA LYS A 46 55.98 1.27 -21.66
C LYS A 46 56.02 -0.25 -21.56
N HIS A 47 55.72 -0.98 -22.64
CA HIS A 47 55.65 -2.45 -22.64
C HIS A 47 56.62 -3.12 -23.61
N LYS A 48 57.76 -2.48 -23.93
CA LYS A 48 58.77 -2.95 -24.89
C LYS A 48 59.18 -4.42 -24.71
N ASN A 49 59.22 -4.90 -23.46
CA ASN A 49 59.69 -6.24 -23.11
C ASN A 49 58.56 -7.26 -22.86
N VAL A 50 57.29 -6.88 -23.04
CA VAL A 50 56.17 -7.79 -22.75
C VAL A 50 55.72 -8.51 -24.03
N LYS A 51 55.95 -9.82 -24.07
CA LYS A 51 55.61 -10.67 -25.22
C LYS A 51 54.14 -11.16 -25.25
N LYS A 52 53.44 -11.15 -24.11
CA LYS A 52 52.07 -11.68 -23.98
C LYS A 52 51.03 -10.56 -24.11
N MET A 53 50.83 -10.11 -25.35
CA MET A 53 49.73 -9.21 -25.74
C MET A 53 48.61 -10.02 -26.39
N LYS A 54 47.36 -9.66 -26.09
CA LYS A 54 46.17 -10.24 -26.74
C LYS A 54 45.30 -9.10 -27.29
N PRO A 55 44.53 -9.32 -28.37
CA PRO A 55 43.49 -8.38 -28.78
C PRO A 55 42.55 -8.11 -27.61
N LEU A 56 42.28 -6.83 -27.33
CA LEU A 56 41.36 -6.44 -26.27
C LEU A 56 39.95 -6.99 -26.54
N SER A 57 39.56 -7.09 -27.82
CA SER A 57 38.31 -7.72 -28.25
C SER A 57 38.14 -9.14 -27.73
N ASP A 58 39.22 -9.92 -27.69
CA ASP A 58 39.16 -11.34 -27.31
C ASP A 58 39.04 -11.48 -25.80
N ILE A 59 39.75 -10.63 -25.05
CA ILE A 59 39.58 -10.55 -23.59
C ILE A 59 38.15 -10.13 -23.23
N LEU A 60 37.59 -9.12 -23.91
CA LEU A 60 36.23 -8.67 -23.67
C LEU A 60 35.20 -9.77 -24.01
N LYS A 61 35.40 -10.52 -25.10
CA LYS A 61 34.56 -11.69 -25.42
C LYS A 61 34.67 -12.74 -24.32
N GLN A 62 35.88 -13.09 -23.88
CA GLN A 62 36.11 -14.08 -22.83
C GLN A 62 35.48 -13.68 -21.50
N VAL A 63 35.59 -12.41 -21.11
CA VAL A 63 34.97 -11.88 -19.89
C VAL A 63 33.44 -11.94 -20.00
N LYS A 64 32.87 -11.51 -21.13
CA LYS A 64 31.42 -11.61 -21.36
C LYS A 64 30.92 -13.05 -21.38
N SER A 65 31.69 -13.98 -21.91
CA SER A 65 31.34 -15.41 -21.92
C SER A 65 31.75 -16.13 -20.63
N SER A 66 32.32 -15.44 -19.64
CA SER A 66 32.72 -16.08 -18.39
C SER A 66 31.49 -16.46 -17.59
N ALA A 67 31.53 -17.63 -16.95
CA ALA A 67 30.44 -18.13 -16.12
C ALA A 67 30.05 -17.12 -15.03
N SER A 68 31.03 -16.43 -14.43
CA SER A 68 30.76 -15.42 -13.40
C SER A 68 29.92 -14.25 -13.92
N VAL A 69 30.23 -13.72 -15.11
CA VAL A 69 29.46 -12.61 -15.70
C VAL A 69 28.04 -13.08 -16.06
N GLN A 70 27.90 -14.28 -16.63
CA GLN A 70 26.58 -14.84 -16.96
C GLN A 70 25.73 -15.11 -15.72
N LEU A 71 26.35 -15.59 -14.62
CA LEU A 71 25.67 -15.77 -13.34
C LEU A 71 25.22 -14.42 -12.77
N PHE A 72 26.09 -13.40 -12.79
CA PHE A 72 25.69 -12.07 -12.35
C PHE A 72 24.55 -11.49 -13.19
N GLU A 73 24.59 -11.64 -14.52
CA GLU A 73 23.50 -11.19 -15.39
C GLU A 73 22.18 -11.91 -15.08
N LYS A 74 22.25 -13.22 -14.81
CA LYS A 74 21.10 -14.01 -14.40
C LYS A 74 20.54 -13.55 -13.06
N ASP A 75 21.38 -13.43 -12.04
CA ASP A 75 20.98 -13.00 -10.69
C ASP A 75 20.36 -11.59 -10.73
N LEU A 76 20.93 -10.69 -11.54
CA LEU A 76 20.41 -9.33 -11.72
C LEU A 76 19.03 -9.35 -12.38
N ASN A 77 18.82 -10.22 -13.37
CA ASN A 77 17.53 -10.40 -14.02
C ASN A 77 16.48 -11.04 -13.09
N ASP A 78 16.88 -12.02 -12.27
CA ASP A 78 16.00 -12.66 -11.31
C ASP A 78 15.62 -11.70 -10.18
N ASN A 79 16.57 -10.91 -9.67
CA ASN A 79 16.31 -9.83 -8.71
C ASN A 79 15.35 -8.79 -9.28
N LYS A 80 15.51 -8.42 -10.55
CA LYS A 80 14.60 -7.49 -11.20
C LYS A 80 13.16 -8.04 -11.28
N LYS A 81 12.99 -9.31 -11.65
CA LYS A 81 11.67 -9.95 -11.64
C LYS A 81 11.07 -9.98 -10.24
N TYR A 82 11.90 -10.23 -9.23
CA TYR A 82 11.46 -10.21 -7.83
C TYR A 82 11.00 -8.81 -7.40
N LEU A 83 11.72 -7.76 -7.80
CA LEU A 83 11.31 -6.38 -7.57
C LEU A 83 9.99 -6.04 -8.27
N ASP A 84 9.82 -6.45 -9.53
CA ASP A 84 8.57 -6.23 -10.28
C ASP A 84 7.37 -6.95 -9.61
N ASP A 85 7.58 -8.17 -9.08
CA ASP A 85 6.56 -8.91 -8.33
C ASP A 85 6.21 -8.24 -6.99
N LEU A 86 7.22 -7.74 -6.26
CA LEU A 86 7.01 -6.99 -5.03
C LEU A 86 6.20 -5.71 -5.27
N ASP A 87 6.51 -4.95 -6.33
CA ASP A 87 5.79 -3.74 -6.71
C ASP A 87 4.32 -4.04 -7.06
N SER A 88 4.08 -5.14 -7.79
CA SER A 88 2.73 -5.63 -8.07
C SER A 88 1.97 -5.99 -6.79
N LYS A 89 2.61 -6.70 -5.86
CA LYS A 89 2.01 -7.08 -4.57
C LYS A 89 1.70 -5.85 -3.71
N GLN A 90 2.62 -4.89 -3.65
CA GLN A 90 2.42 -3.63 -2.94
C GLN A 90 1.21 -2.86 -3.50
N SER A 91 1.11 -2.75 -4.83
CA SER A 91 -0.01 -2.08 -5.50
C SER A 91 -1.35 -2.76 -5.19
N LYS A 92 -1.40 -4.10 -5.18
CA LYS A 92 -2.58 -4.88 -4.79
C LYS A 92 -2.95 -4.72 -3.32
N LEU A 93 -1.97 -4.61 -2.43
CA LEU A 93 -2.23 -4.37 -1.00
C LEU A 93 -2.81 -2.97 -0.79
N LYS A 94 -2.29 -1.97 -1.49
CA LYS A 94 -2.80 -0.60 -1.44
C LYS A 94 -4.27 -0.52 -1.89
N SER A 95 -4.62 -1.14 -3.02
CA SER A 95 -6.01 -1.14 -3.49
C SER A 95 -6.96 -1.88 -2.55
N LYS A 96 -6.51 -2.99 -1.93
CA LYS A 96 -7.27 -3.67 -0.88
C LYS A 96 -7.49 -2.78 0.35
N MET A 97 -6.46 -2.03 0.76
CA MET A 97 -6.57 -1.10 1.88
C MET A 97 -7.58 0.02 1.60
N ASP A 98 -7.53 0.63 0.41
CA ASP A 98 -8.48 1.66 0.00
C ASP A 98 -9.92 1.11 -0.01
N THR A 99 -10.10 -0.12 -0.50
CA THR A 99 -11.41 -0.80 -0.50
C THR A 99 -11.93 -1.04 0.91
N LEU A 100 -11.09 -1.53 1.82
CA LEU A 100 -11.45 -1.77 3.22
C LEU A 100 -11.80 -0.47 3.94
N GLN A 101 -11.07 0.61 3.68
CA GLN A 101 -11.39 1.93 4.24
C GLN A 101 -12.77 2.42 3.80
N GLN A 102 -13.10 2.23 2.52
CA GLN A 102 -14.41 2.61 2.00
C GLN A 102 -15.53 1.75 2.60
N GLN A 103 -15.31 0.44 2.75
CA GLN A 103 -16.26 -0.46 3.41
C GLN A 103 -16.50 -0.07 4.87
N LEU A 104 -15.43 0.27 5.61
CA LEU A 104 -15.53 0.72 6.99
C LEU A 104 -16.36 2.01 7.11
N LYS A 105 -16.13 2.97 6.20
CA LYS A 105 -16.91 4.21 6.15
C LYS A 105 -18.40 3.95 5.88
N THR A 106 -18.70 3.06 4.96
CA THR A 106 -20.09 2.64 4.68
C THR A 106 -20.74 2.00 5.90
N GLN A 107 -20.04 1.08 6.58
CA GLN A 107 -20.56 0.43 7.80
C GLN A 107 -20.79 1.44 8.93
N ALA A 108 -19.88 2.40 9.13
CA ALA A 108 -20.04 3.46 10.12
C ALA A 108 -21.30 4.32 9.84
N ASN A 109 -21.54 4.65 8.57
CA ASN A 109 -22.75 5.40 8.18
C ASN A 109 -24.03 4.60 8.42
N GLN A 110 -24.03 3.30 8.07
CA GLN A 110 -25.18 2.41 8.32
C GLN A 110 -25.47 2.29 9.83
N MET A 111 -24.43 2.19 10.65
CA MET A 111 -24.56 2.13 12.11
C MET A 111 -25.17 3.42 12.67
N SER A 112 -24.72 4.58 12.21
CA SER A 112 -25.29 5.88 12.60
C SER A 112 -26.78 6.01 12.20
N GLN A 113 -27.15 5.48 11.03
CA GLN A 113 -28.56 5.47 10.58
C GLN A 113 -29.41 4.58 11.48
N LEU A 114 -28.97 3.35 11.75
CA LEU A 114 -29.66 2.42 12.65
C LEU A 114 -29.81 3.00 14.06
N GLN A 115 -28.77 3.68 14.57
CA GLN A 115 -28.83 4.34 15.88
C GLN A 115 -29.89 5.46 15.92
N SER A 116 -30.02 6.23 14.83
CA SER A 116 -31.05 7.26 14.69
C SER A 116 -32.46 6.65 14.64
N GLU A 117 -32.65 5.58 13.88
CA GLU A 117 -33.93 4.86 13.81
C GLU A 117 -34.32 4.25 15.15
N PHE A 118 -33.36 3.62 15.84
CA PHE A 118 -33.58 3.07 17.17
C PHE A 118 -33.96 4.15 18.19
N SER A 119 -33.33 5.33 18.12
CA SER A 119 -33.68 6.46 18.98
C SER A 119 -35.12 6.93 18.75
N LYS A 120 -35.55 7.04 17.48
CA LYS A 120 -36.95 7.38 17.13
C LYS A 120 -37.93 6.34 17.66
N MET A 121 -37.60 5.06 17.50
CA MET A 121 -38.45 3.96 17.99
C MET A 121 -38.56 3.97 19.52
N THR A 122 -37.48 4.31 20.22
CA THR A 122 -37.47 4.44 21.69
C THR A 122 -38.39 5.58 22.16
N ILE A 123 -38.36 6.73 21.47
CA ILE A 123 -39.27 7.84 21.75
C ILE A 123 -40.72 7.38 21.57
N TYR A 124 -41.04 6.77 20.42
CA TYR A 124 -42.39 6.30 20.13
C TYR A 124 -42.89 5.26 21.16
N ALA A 125 -42.03 4.32 21.57
CA ALA A 125 -42.37 3.36 22.61
C ALA A 125 -42.70 4.03 23.95
N THR A 126 -41.96 5.08 24.31
CA THR A 126 -42.19 5.87 25.53
C THR A 126 -43.52 6.62 25.45
N GLU A 127 -43.83 7.23 24.30
CA GLU A 127 -45.11 7.91 24.06
C GLU A 127 -46.30 6.95 24.16
N LEU A 128 -46.18 5.74 23.59
CA LEU A 128 -47.22 4.71 23.70
C LEU A 128 -47.43 4.25 25.15
N GLN A 129 -46.35 4.05 25.91
CA GLN A 129 -46.47 3.69 27.33
C GLN A 129 -47.21 4.76 28.13
N MET A 130 -46.91 6.04 27.86
CA MET A 130 -47.61 7.15 28.49
C MET A 130 -49.10 7.17 28.12
N TYR A 131 -49.44 6.95 26.84
CA TYR A 131 -50.83 6.91 26.39
C TYR A 131 -51.63 5.79 27.07
N VAL A 132 -51.05 4.60 27.19
CA VAL A 132 -51.68 3.46 27.88
C VAL A 132 -51.92 3.79 29.36
N GLY A 133 -50.91 4.36 30.05
CA GLY A 133 -51.04 4.76 31.45
C GLY A 133 -52.12 5.83 31.67
N LEU A 134 -52.23 6.81 30.78
CA LEU A 134 -53.31 7.82 30.85
C LEU A 134 -54.69 7.19 30.71
N ARG A 135 -54.88 6.24 29.79
CA ARG A 135 -56.16 5.52 29.63
C ARG A 135 -56.54 4.71 30.86
N GLU A 136 -55.57 4.11 31.54
CA GLU A 136 -55.82 3.40 32.81
C GLU A 136 -56.24 4.36 33.93
N ILE A 137 -55.61 5.54 34.01
CA ILE A 137 -56.02 6.61 34.94
C ILE A 137 -57.44 7.10 34.62
N GLU A 138 -57.76 7.36 33.35
CA GLU A 138 -59.12 7.76 32.93
C GLU A 138 -60.18 6.73 33.31
N LYS A 139 -59.88 5.43 33.11
CA LYS A 139 -60.78 4.34 33.49
C LYS A 139 -61.00 4.30 35.01
N THR A 140 -59.92 4.30 35.79
CA THR A 140 -60.01 4.21 37.26
C THR A 140 -60.68 5.43 37.87
N THR A 141 -60.43 6.63 37.34
CA THR A 141 -61.11 7.86 37.78
C THR A 141 -62.60 7.85 37.43
N SER A 142 -62.99 7.32 36.27
CA SER A 142 -64.40 7.12 35.90
C SER A 142 -65.11 6.15 36.83
N GLU A 143 -64.47 5.03 37.18
CA GLU A 143 -65.00 4.04 38.13
C GLU A 143 -65.16 4.63 39.53
N ALA A 144 -64.15 5.36 40.03
CA ALA A 144 -64.22 6.03 41.32
C ALA A 144 -65.32 7.12 41.38
N ALA A 145 -65.50 7.88 40.29
CA ALA A 145 -66.55 8.89 40.20
C ALA A 145 -67.95 8.27 40.29
N LYS A 146 -68.18 7.12 39.64
CA LYS A 146 -69.45 6.37 39.75
C LYS A 146 -69.70 5.91 41.19
N TYR A 147 -68.70 5.29 41.81
CA TYR A 147 -68.81 4.83 43.20
C TYR A 147 -69.12 5.96 44.18
N LEU A 148 -68.51 7.13 44.02
CA LEU A 148 -68.82 8.31 44.84
C LEU A 148 -70.25 8.80 44.64
N GLU A 149 -70.79 8.70 43.43
CA GLU A 149 -72.18 9.10 43.16
C GLU A 149 -73.17 8.11 43.80
N ASP A 150 -72.90 6.81 43.71
CA ASP A 150 -73.71 5.78 44.37
C ASP A 150 -73.76 6.00 45.89
N LEU A 151 -72.62 6.28 46.53
CA LEU A 151 -72.55 6.62 47.96
C LEU A 151 -73.34 7.88 48.33
N LYS A 152 -73.35 8.91 47.47
CA LYS A 152 -74.17 10.12 47.72
C LYS A 152 -75.66 9.79 47.68
N VAL A 153 -76.08 8.94 46.74
CA VAL A 153 -77.47 8.50 46.64
C VAL A 153 -77.87 7.74 47.90
N GLU A 154 -77.06 6.78 48.35
CA GLU A 154 -77.29 6.03 49.59
C GLU A 154 -77.38 6.95 50.83
N ALA A 155 -76.44 7.88 50.97
CA ALA A 155 -76.42 8.82 52.09
C ALA A 155 -77.66 9.74 52.11
N ASN A 156 -78.21 10.09 50.94
CA ASN A 156 -79.45 10.86 50.86
C ASN A 156 -80.66 10.03 51.27
N TRP A 157 -80.73 8.74 50.90
CA TRP A 157 -81.79 7.84 51.35
C TRP A 157 -81.81 7.68 52.87
N MET A 158 -80.64 7.52 53.52
CA MET A 158 -80.55 7.38 54.98
C MET A 158 -80.96 8.64 55.75
N LYS A 159 -80.97 9.83 55.12
CA LYS A 159 -81.43 11.08 55.77
C LYS A 159 -82.95 11.26 55.74
N LEU A 160 -83.67 10.47 54.93
CA LEU A 160 -85.12 10.56 54.73
C LEU A 160 -85.91 9.53 55.55
N THR A 161 -85.22 8.59 56.19
CA THR A 161 -85.76 7.56 57.12
C THR A 161 -85.46 7.92 58.55
#